data_AF-A0AAU4RUS6-F1
#
_entry.id   AF-A0AAU4RUS6-F1
#
_cell.length_a   1.000
_cell.length_b   1.000
_cell.length_c   1.000
_cell.angle_alpha   90.00
_cell.angle_beta   90.00
_cell.angle_gamma   90.00
#
_symmetry.space_group_name_H-M   'P 1'
#
loop_
_entity.id
_entity.type
_entity.pdbx_description
1 polymer ?
#
loop_
_entity_poly.entity_id
_entity_poly.type
_entity_poly.pdbx_seq_one_letter_code
_entity_poly.pdbx_strand_id
1 'polypeptide(L)'
;MRQATHHRTRQSEAAGPQVVAIQTAFPPYQYRQEEILAALARTTLLESEMGALVLRKIRASSGVETRSLSLPLEKLVDLARREDFTEQNRIWLDTAMDLGERALIGALRTAGVQPEEVDAVISTTVTGLAVPSLEARLAHRVGLRPDVKRIPLFGSGCAGGAAGLARLHDYLLAHPDQVAVLLAVELCTLAHQRKDGSVANIVAGSLFGDGAAAVVAFGVQRDGCPAGPELVDTHSLLVPGTEDVLGWDIGSHGFRILLSPEVPTLTEKHLPTAVQGLLARHALAPDQVASWIIHGGGPKVFTAVQQALDVQPGALELTRRSVAERGNLSSVSVLDILHAAMETPPPANAPGLVAAMGPGFAIELVLLRW
;
A
#
# COMPACT_ATOMS: atom_id res chain seq x y z
N MET A 1 -19.01 -6.25 57.06
CA MET A 1 -18.01 -5.79 56.07
C MET A 1 -17.21 -6.99 55.58
N ARG A 2 -17.55 -7.55 54.42
CA ARG A 2 -16.67 -8.44 53.65
C ARG A 2 -16.69 -7.91 52.23
N GLN A 3 -15.55 -7.36 51.79
CA GLN A 3 -15.36 -6.90 50.42
C GLN A 3 -15.26 -8.14 49.52
N ALA A 4 -16.17 -8.23 48.56
CA ALA A 4 -16.08 -9.19 47.46
C ALA A 4 -15.08 -8.63 46.44
N THR A 5 -13.92 -9.28 46.33
CA THR A 5 -12.98 -9.11 45.23
C THR A 5 -13.61 -9.69 43.97
N HIS A 6 -14.03 -8.81 43.05
CA HIS A 6 -14.37 -9.22 41.69
C HIS A 6 -13.10 -9.63 40.95
N HIS A 7 -12.86 -10.94 40.87
CA HIS A 7 -12.02 -11.49 39.82
C HIS A 7 -12.73 -11.23 38.48
N ARG A 8 -12.27 -10.22 37.74
CA ARG A 8 -12.48 -10.14 36.30
C ARG A 8 -11.77 -11.33 35.68
N THR A 9 -12.53 -12.37 35.35
CA THR A 9 -12.10 -13.43 34.45
C THR A 9 -11.55 -12.77 33.20
N ARG A 10 -10.28 -13.03 32.85
CA ARG A 10 -9.73 -12.65 31.54
C ARG A 10 -10.67 -13.26 30.50
N GLN A 11 -11.44 -12.44 29.80
CA GLN A 11 -12.05 -12.87 28.54
C GLN A 11 -10.88 -13.35 27.68
N SER A 12 -10.93 -14.61 27.24
CA SER A 12 -10.14 -15.04 26.10
C SER A 12 -10.35 -14.00 25.01
N GLU A 13 -9.30 -13.27 24.63
CA GLU A 13 -9.36 -12.43 23.43
C GLU A 13 -9.85 -13.34 22.30
N ALA A 14 -10.95 -12.97 21.66
CA ALA A 14 -11.43 -13.71 20.49
C ALA A 14 -10.34 -13.57 19.43
N ALA A 15 -9.82 -14.70 18.93
CA ALA A 15 -8.82 -14.68 17.89
C ALA A 15 -9.39 -14.03 16.62
N GLY A 16 -8.62 -13.13 16.02
CA GLY A 16 -8.96 -12.43 14.80
C GLY A 16 -8.65 -13.24 13.53
N PRO A 17 -9.02 -12.70 12.36
CA PRO A 17 -8.64 -13.27 11.06
C PRO A 17 -7.12 -13.31 10.90
N GLN A 18 -6.60 -14.26 10.12
CA GLN A 18 -5.16 -14.46 9.96
C GLN A 18 -4.72 -14.30 8.51
N VAL A 19 -3.63 -13.56 8.30
CA VAL A 19 -2.98 -13.46 6.99
C VAL A 19 -2.19 -14.74 6.76
N VAL A 20 -2.51 -15.47 5.69
CA VAL A 20 -1.92 -16.79 5.38
C VAL A 20 -0.83 -16.67 4.33
N ALA A 21 -1.04 -15.84 3.31
CA ALA A 21 -0.07 -15.65 2.26
C ALA A 21 -0.14 -14.23 1.71
N ILE A 22 1.02 -13.73 1.28
CA ILE A 22 1.12 -12.54 0.44
C ILE A 22 1.96 -12.90 -0.77
N GLN A 23 1.56 -12.42 -1.94
CA GLN A 23 2.40 -12.46 -3.13
C GLN A 23 2.46 -11.08 -3.75
N THR A 24 3.66 -10.64 -4.10
CA THR A 24 3.89 -9.45 -4.91
C THR A 24 4.23 -9.84 -6.36
N ALA A 25 3.87 -8.96 -7.29
CA ALA A 25 4.18 -9.08 -8.71
C ALA A 25 4.60 -7.73 -9.28
N PHE A 26 5.67 -7.73 -10.06
CA PHE A 26 6.22 -6.52 -10.67
C PHE A 26 6.26 -6.64 -12.20
N PRO A 27 6.14 -5.53 -12.93
CA PRO A 27 6.49 -5.48 -14.33
C PRO A 27 7.93 -5.96 -14.57
N PRO A 28 8.25 -6.49 -15.77
CA PRO A 28 9.57 -7.01 -16.07
C PRO A 28 10.62 -5.92 -16.34
N TYR A 29 10.21 -4.65 -16.49
CA TYR A 29 11.10 -3.57 -16.88
C TYR A 29 11.64 -2.83 -15.65
N GLN A 30 12.75 -3.32 -15.11
CA GLN A 30 13.45 -2.71 -13.98
C GLN A 30 14.61 -1.83 -14.46
N TYR A 31 14.69 -0.62 -13.95
CA TYR A 31 15.75 0.33 -14.28
C TYR A 31 16.34 0.93 -13.01
N ARG A 32 17.60 1.37 -13.09
CA ARG A 32 18.20 2.17 -12.02
C ARG A 32 17.56 3.55 -12.00
N GLN A 33 17.50 4.12 -10.82
CA GLN A 33 16.93 5.44 -10.59
C GLN A 33 17.55 6.51 -11.50
N GLU A 34 18.86 6.41 -11.75
CA GLU A 34 19.59 7.33 -12.61
C GLU A 34 19.11 7.33 -14.06
N GLU A 35 18.78 6.16 -14.59
CA GLU A 35 18.30 6.01 -15.97
C GLU A 35 16.91 6.64 -16.12
N ILE A 36 16.03 6.39 -15.14
CA ILE A 36 14.67 6.95 -15.14
C ILE A 36 14.72 8.48 -15.00
N LEU A 37 15.51 9.00 -14.05
CA LEU A 37 15.64 10.45 -13.87
C LEU A 37 16.24 11.13 -15.11
N ALA A 38 17.20 10.48 -15.79
CA ALA A 38 17.75 10.98 -17.04
C ALA A 38 16.73 11.02 -18.18
N ALA A 39 15.82 10.04 -18.25
CA ALA A 39 14.71 10.04 -19.22
C ALA A 39 13.66 11.11 -18.89
N LEU A 40 13.24 11.22 -17.62
CA LEU A 40 12.27 12.22 -17.17
C LEU A 40 12.78 13.67 -17.36
N ALA A 41 14.09 13.89 -17.22
CA ALA A 41 14.73 15.18 -17.50
C ALA A 41 14.50 15.65 -18.94
N ARG A 42 14.47 14.71 -19.90
CA ARG A 42 14.31 14.98 -21.34
C ARG A 42 12.84 15.15 -21.74
N THR A 43 11.90 14.74 -20.89
CA THR A 43 10.47 14.85 -21.20
C THR A 43 9.87 16.10 -20.59
N THR A 44 10.18 16.39 -19.34
CA THR A 44 9.69 17.57 -18.62
C THR A 44 10.40 18.86 -19.07
N LEU A 45 9.87 20.03 -18.70
CA LEU A 45 10.51 21.35 -18.89
C LEU A 45 11.84 21.51 -18.09
N LEU A 46 12.45 20.40 -17.67
CA LEU A 46 13.70 20.31 -16.91
C LEU A 46 14.95 20.34 -17.81
N GLU A 47 14.83 20.65 -19.11
CA GLU A 47 15.95 21.03 -20.00
C GLU A 47 16.60 22.38 -19.60
N SER A 48 16.51 22.78 -18.34
CA SER A 48 17.17 23.94 -17.75
C SER A 48 18.19 23.50 -16.70
N GLU A 49 19.22 24.32 -16.45
CA GLU A 49 20.19 24.06 -15.37
C GLU A 49 19.51 23.86 -14.00
N MET A 50 18.40 24.57 -13.77
CA MET A 50 17.59 24.43 -12.56
C MET A 50 16.93 23.05 -12.46
N GLY A 51 16.41 22.52 -13.57
CA GLY A 51 15.81 21.19 -13.60
C GLY A 51 16.82 20.07 -13.34
N ALA A 52 18.01 20.19 -13.94
CA ALA A 52 19.12 19.27 -13.66
C ALA A 52 19.56 19.30 -12.18
N LEU A 53 19.59 20.48 -11.55
CA LEU A 53 19.92 20.62 -10.13
C LEU A 53 18.86 19.98 -9.22
N VAL A 54 17.57 20.17 -9.54
CA VAL A 54 16.46 19.56 -8.81
C VAL A 54 16.54 18.03 -8.89
N LEU A 55 16.77 17.48 -10.09
CA LEU A 55 16.91 16.02 -10.27
C LEU A 55 18.12 15.45 -9.52
N ARG A 56 19.26 16.17 -9.47
CA ARG A 56 20.41 15.76 -8.67
C ARG A 56 20.10 15.73 -7.17
N LYS A 57 19.42 16.77 -6.65
CA LYS A 57 18.99 16.81 -5.25
C LYS A 57 18.04 15.66 -4.94
N ILE A 58 17.07 15.42 -5.82
CA ILE A 58 16.11 14.33 -5.68
C ILE A 58 16.81 12.97 -5.71
N ARG A 59 17.74 12.73 -6.64
CA ARG A 59 18.55 11.51 -6.66
C ARG A 59 19.21 11.28 -5.30
N ALA A 60 19.88 12.30 -4.76
CA ALA A 60 20.59 12.19 -3.48
C ALA A 60 19.69 12.00 -2.26
N SER A 61 18.40 12.36 -2.36
CA SER A 61 17.48 12.41 -1.20
C SER A 61 16.24 11.52 -1.32
N SER A 62 16.05 10.81 -2.44
CA SER A 62 14.88 9.94 -2.67
C SER A 62 14.99 8.59 -1.98
N GLY A 63 16.22 8.09 -1.75
CA GLY A 63 16.45 6.76 -1.19
C GLY A 63 16.03 5.61 -2.10
N VAL A 64 15.70 5.90 -3.38
CA VAL A 64 15.31 4.91 -4.40
C VAL A 64 16.52 4.53 -5.24
N GLU A 65 16.79 3.24 -5.39
CA GLU A 65 17.88 2.70 -6.20
C GLU A 65 17.38 2.16 -7.54
N THR A 66 16.29 1.41 -7.52
CA THR A 66 15.66 0.85 -8.71
C THR A 66 14.14 0.94 -8.66
N ARG A 67 13.49 0.93 -9.82
CA ARG A 67 12.03 0.84 -9.94
C ARG A 67 11.63 -0.04 -11.10
N SER A 68 10.48 -0.71 -10.95
CA SER A 68 9.82 -1.43 -12.04
C SER A 68 8.81 -0.51 -12.73
N LEU A 69 8.75 -0.56 -14.06
CA LEU A 69 7.84 0.24 -14.90
C LEU A 69 6.95 -0.67 -15.75
N SER A 70 5.70 -0.26 -15.96
CA SER A 70 4.71 -0.98 -16.76
C SER A 70 5.08 -1.12 -18.24
N LEU A 71 5.92 -0.21 -18.73
CA LEU A 71 6.40 -0.17 -20.10
C LEU A 71 7.93 -0.01 -20.10
N PRO A 72 8.61 -0.42 -21.19
CA PRO A 72 9.97 0.03 -21.46
C PRO A 72 10.05 1.55 -21.37
N LEU A 73 11.16 2.07 -20.83
CA LEU A 73 11.33 3.48 -20.52
C LEU A 73 11.09 4.40 -21.72
N GLU A 74 11.53 3.99 -22.91
CA GLU A 74 11.33 4.74 -24.15
C GLU A 74 9.85 4.84 -24.54
N LYS A 75 9.09 3.75 -24.37
CA LYS A 75 7.65 3.73 -24.64
C LYS A 75 6.87 4.56 -23.64
N LEU A 76 7.30 4.58 -22.38
CA LEU A 76 6.69 5.44 -21.35
C LEU A 76 6.88 6.92 -21.70
N VAL A 77 8.08 7.29 -22.14
CA VAL A 77 8.39 8.64 -22.64
C VAL A 77 7.51 9.02 -23.83
N ASP A 78 7.33 8.11 -24.79
CA ASP A 78 6.48 8.36 -25.95
C ASP A 78 4.99 8.47 -25.59
N LEU A 79 4.51 7.64 -24.65
CA LEU A 79 3.14 7.75 -24.11
C LEU A 79 2.91 9.13 -23.46
N ALA A 80 3.84 9.57 -22.61
CA ALA A 80 3.77 10.87 -21.93
C ALA A 80 3.80 12.06 -22.91
N ARG A 81 4.33 11.90 -24.14
CA ARG A 81 4.30 12.93 -25.18
C ARG A 81 2.96 13.05 -25.88
N ARG A 82 2.20 11.95 -25.98
CA ARG A 82 0.90 11.92 -26.66
C ARG A 82 -0.21 12.55 -25.83
N GLU A 83 -0.08 12.48 -24.50
CA GLU A 83 -1.07 13.02 -23.55
C GLU A 83 -2.49 12.48 -23.80
N ASP A 84 -2.56 11.21 -24.18
CA ASP A 84 -3.82 10.50 -24.41
C ASP A 84 -4.17 9.65 -23.18
N PHE A 85 -5.03 10.20 -22.32
CA PHE A 85 -5.51 9.49 -21.15
C PHE A 85 -6.28 8.20 -21.51
N THR A 86 -6.95 8.16 -22.66
CA THR A 86 -7.68 6.96 -23.11
C THR A 86 -6.70 5.84 -23.44
N GLU A 87 -5.65 6.13 -24.21
CA GLU A 87 -4.57 5.17 -24.49
C GLU A 87 -3.86 4.74 -23.20
N GLN A 88 -3.52 5.70 -22.33
CA GLN A 88 -2.87 5.43 -21.04
C GLN A 88 -3.71 4.51 -20.15
N ASN A 89 -5.02 4.77 -20.01
CA ASN A 89 -5.88 3.96 -19.17
C ASN A 89 -6.13 2.56 -19.76
N ARG A 90 -6.11 2.42 -21.10
CA ARG A 90 -6.17 1.11 -21.75
C ARG A 90 -4.90 0.29 -21.45
N ILE A 91 -3.72 0.90 -21.57
CA ILE A 91 -2.45 0.26 -21.21
C ILE A 91 -2.44 -0.10 -19.72
N TRP A 92 -2.91 0.80 -18.87
CA TRP A 92 -3.06 0.54 -17.45
C TRP A 92 -3.91 -0.70 -17.21
N LEU A 93 -5.08 -0.81 -17.84
CA LEU A 93 -5.98 -1.94 -17.64
C LEU A 93 -5.33 -3.26 -18.08
N ASP A 94 -4.70 -3.29 -19.26
CA ASP A 94 -4.04 -4.50 -19.77
C ASP A 94 -2.93 -4.99 -18.82
N THR A 95 -2.07 -4.07 -18.37
CA THR A 95 -0.98 -4.38 -17.44
C THR A 95 -1.49 -4.73 -16.03
N ALA A 96 -2.50 -4.01 -15.53
CA ALA A 96 -3.06 -4.25 -14.21
C ALA A 96 -3.74 -5.63 -14.12
N MET A 97 -4.37 -6.06 -15.21
CA MET A 97 -4.94 -7.41 -15.31
C MET A 97 -3.86 -8.50 -15.30
N ASP A 98 -2.73 -8.32 -15.98
CA ASP A 98 -1.61 -9.29 -15.93
C ASP A 98 -1.00 -9.39 -14.53
N LEU A 99 -0.62 -8.25 -13.95
CA LEU A 99 0.01 -8.24 -12.63
C LEU A 99 -0.94 -8.69 -11.52
N GLY A 100 -2.21 -8.26 -11.60
CA GLY A 100 -3.24 -8.65 -10.64
C GLY A 100 -3.50 -10.15 -10.66
N GLU A 101 -3.57 -10.77 -11.85
CA GLU A 101 -3.68 -12.22 -12.00
C GLU A 101 -2.47 -12.95 -11.39
N ARG A 102 -1.26 -12.51 -11.71
CA ARG A 102 -0.01 -13.10 -11.19
C ARG A 102 0.07 -13.03 -9.67
N ALA A 103 -0.25 -11.87 -9.09
CA ALA A 103 -0.28 -11.69 -7.64
C ALA A 103 -1.35 -12.59 -7.00
N LEU A 104 -2.58 -12.54 -7.51
CA LEU A 104 -3.70 -13.33 -6.99
C LEU A 104 -3.43 -14.83 -7.01
N ILE A 105 -3.11 -15.39 -8.18
CA ILE A 105 -2.83 -16.82 -8.33
C ILE A 105 -1.61 -17.24 -7.50
N GLY A 106 -0.57 -16.42 -7.43
CA GLY A 106 0.60 -16.71 -6.62
C GLY A 106 0.28 -16.76 -5.13
N ALA A 107 -0.50 -15.80 -4.61
CA ALA A 107 -0.91 -15.78 -3.21
C ALA A 107 -1.80 -16.98 -2.86
N LEU A 108 -2.78 -17.30 -3.73
CA LEU A 108 -3.64 -18.48 -3.55
C LEU A 108 -2.85 -19.78 -3.54
N ARG A 109 -1.89 -19.92 -4.47
CA ARG A 109 -0.98 -21.08 -4.51
C ARG A 109 -0.17 -21.21 -3.23
N THR A 110 0.43 -20.12 -2.75
CA THR A 110 1.20 -20.10 -1.50
C THR A 110 0.33 -20.44 -0.29
N ALA A 111 -0.94 -20.01 -0.28
CA ALA A 111 -1.91 -20.35 0.76
C ALA A 111 -2.48 -21.78 0.65
N GLY A 112 -2.24 -22.48 -0.46
CA GLY A 112 -2.86 -23.79 -0.73
C GLY A 112 -4.37 -23.72 -0.98
N VAL A 113 -4.87 -22.57 -1.45
CA VAL A 113 -6.29 -22.29 -1.68
C VAL A 113 -6.61 -22.38 -3.17
N GLN A 114 -7.67 -23.09 -3.53
CA GLN A 114 -8.20 -23.06 -4.90
C GLN A 114 -9.01 -21.78 -5.14
N PRO A 115 -9.01 -21.22 -6.36
CA PRO A 115 -9.78 -20.01 -6.68
C PRO A 115 -11.27 -20.09 -6.31
N GLU A 116 -11.87 -21.27 -6.42
CA GLU A 116 -13.28 -21.53 -6.09
C GLU A 116 -13.53 -21.51 -4.57
N GLU A 117 -12.50 -21.52 -3.72
CA GLU A 117 -12.65 -21.42 -2.26
C GLU A 117 -12.71 -19.97 -1.78
N VAL A 118 -12.42 -18.98 -2.63
CA VAL A 118 -12.44 -17.56 -2.26
C VAL A 118 -13.87 -17.02 -2.17
N ASP A 119 -14.23 -16.48 -1.02
CA ASP A 119 -15.58 -15.95 -0.74
C ASP A 119 -15.72 -14.45 -1.04
N ALA A 120 -14.64 -13.69 -0.85
CA ALA A 120 -14.62 -12.26 -1.09
C ALA A 120 -13.29 -11.76 -1.64
N VAL A 121 -13.37 -10.77 -2.53
CA VAL A 121 -12.21 -10.00 -3.01
C VAL A 121 -12.44 -8.53 -2.75
N ILE A 122 -11.62 -7.97 -1.85
CA ILE A 122 -11.40 -6.54 -1.71
C ILE A 122 -10.34 -6.15 -2.73
N SER A 123 -10.62 -5.18 -3.60
CA SER A 123 -9.62 -4.65 -4.53
C SER A 123 -9.31 -3.20 -4.23
N THR A 124 -8.08 -2.75 -4.51
CA THR A 124 -7.70 -1.36 -4.34
C THR A 124 -6.73 -0.90 -5.42
N THR A 125 -6.98 0.29 -5.95
CA THR A 125 -6.11 0.99 -6.90
C THR A 125 -6.49 2.46 -6.94
N VAL A 126 -5.54 3.32 -7.27
CA VAL A 126 -5.81 4.75 -7.54
C VAL A 126 -5.14 5.24 -8.82
N THR A 127 -4.54 4.35 -9.60
CA THR A 127 -3.68 4.71 -10.74
C THR A 127 -4.33 4.51 -12.10
N GLY A 128 -5.59 4.05 -12.12
CA GLY A 128 -6.41 3.92 -13.31
C GLY A 128 -7.88 3.66 -12.99
N LEU A 129 -8.70 3.65 -14.03
CA LEU A 129 -10.16 3.50 -13.94
C LEU A 129 -10.62 2.28 -14.73
N ALA A 130 -11.43 1.44 -14.08
CA ALA A 130 -12.10 0.34 -14.75
C ALA A 130 -13.52 0.13 -14.21
N VAL A 131 -14.47 0.08 -15.14
CA VAL A 131 -15.81 -0.45 -14.91
C VAL A 131 -16.09 -1.48 -16.01
N PRO A 132 -16.32 -2.76 -15.69
CA PRO A 132 -16.20 -3.40 -14.37
C PRO A 132 -14.80 -3.27 -13.75
N SER A 133 -14.71 -3.38 -12.42
CA SER A 133 -13.47 -3.30 -11.61
C SER A 133 -12.51 -4.48 -11.86
N LEU A 134 -11.28 -4.38 -11.37
CA LEU A 134 -10.21 -5.37 -11.62
C LEU A 134 -10.60 -6.77 -11.15
N GLU A 135 -11.11 -6.92 -9.93
CA GLU A 135 -11.53 -8.22 -9.40
C GLU A 135 -12.72 -8.80 -10.16
N ALA A 136 -13.64 -7.96 -10.64
CA ALA A 136 -14.76 -8.41 -11.45
C ALA A 136 -14.28 -8.97 -12.81
N ARG A 137 -13.27 -8.34 -13.41
CA ARG A 137 -12.67 -8.79 -14.68
C ARG A 137 -11.78 -10.03 -14.50
N LEU A 138 -11.12 -10.14 -13.35
CA LEU A 138 -10.26 -11.29 -13.03
C LEU A 138 -11.05 -12.52 -12.64
N ALA A 139 -12.21 -12.37 -12.00
CA ALA A 139 -12.98 -13.48 -11.42
C ALA A 139 -13.10 -14.69 -12.35
N HIS A 140 -13.58 -14.49 -13.57
CA HIS A 140 -13.73 -15.61 -14.52
C HIS A 140 -12.40 -16.10 -15.11
N ARG A 141 -11.41 -15.21 -15.27
CA ARG A 141 -10.08 -15.58 -15.81
C ARG A 141 -9.35 -16.55 -14.88
N VAL A 142 -9.50 -16.36 -13.57
CA VAL A 142 -8.75 -17.09 -12.55
C VAL A 142 -9.56 -18.20 -11.88
N GLY A 143 -10.83 -18.38 -12.23
CA GLY A 143 -11.68 -19.44 -11.68
C GLY A 143 -12.39 -19.10 -10.36
N LEU A 144 -12.54 -17.82 -10.00
CA LEU A 144 -13.36 -17.47 -8.84
C LEU A 144 -14.82 -17.86 -9.08
N ARG A 145 -15.53 -18.16 -7.99
CA ARG A 145 -16.95 -18.51 -8.07
C ARG A 145 -17.80 -17.34 -8.59
N PRO A 146 -18.90 -17.60 -9.32
CA PRO A 146 -19.81 -16.56 -9.80
C PRO A 146 -20.46 -15.71 -8.69
N ASP A 147 -20.50 -16.23 -7.46
CA ASP A 147 -21.08 -15.58 -6.28
C ASP A 147 -20.04 -14.91 -5.37
N VAL A 148 -18.78 -14.81 -5.80
CA VAL A 148 -17.74 -14.11 -5.04
C VAL A 148 -18.16 -12.68 -4.71
N LYS A 149 -18.08 -12.29 -3.44
CA LYS A 149 -18.39 -10.92 -3.03
C LYS A 149 -17.26 -9.99 -3.45
N ARG A 150 -17.61 -8.86 -4.05
CA ARG A 150 -16.66 -7.89 -4.59
C ARG A 150 -16.74 -6.57 -3.84
N ILE A 151 -15.61 -6.09 -3.37
CA ILE A 151 -15.49 -4.84 -2.61
C ILE A 151 -14.39 -3.98 -3.25
N PRO A 152 -14.66 -3.32 -4.39
CA PRO A 152 -13.69 -2.44 -5.02
C PRO A 152 -13.55 -1.12 -4.26
N LEU A 153 -12.33 -0.80 -3.85
CA LEU A 153 -11.95 0.44 -3.19
C LEU A 153 -11.21 1.33 -4.20
N PHE A 154 -11.67 2.57 -4.34
CA PHE A 154 -11.00 3.60 -5.15
C PHE A 154 -10.92 4.90 -4.34
N GLY A 155 -9.81 5.63 -4.49
CA GLY A 155 -9.61 6.93 -3.83
C GLY A 155 -8.79 6.90 -2.54
N SER A 156 -8.47 5.73 -1.99
CA SER A 156 -7.64 5.61 -0.76
C SER A 156 -6.13 5.80 -1.00
N GLY A 157 -5.69 5.82 -2.26
CA GLY A 157 -4.29 5.99 -2.66
C GLY A 157 -3.31 5.14 -1.87
N CYS A 158 -2.22 5.75 -1.40
CA CYS A 158 -1.19 5.09 -0.61
C CYS A 158 -1.71 4.38 0.66
N ALA A 159 -2.82 4.84 1.24
CA ALA A 159 -3.45 4.18 2.38
C ALA A 159 -4.26 2.93 2.01
N GLY A 160 -4.51 2.69 0.72
CA GLY A 160 -5.36 1.61 0.21
C GLY A 160 -4.94 0.21 0.66
N GLY A 161 -3.65 -0.03 0.91
CA GLY A 161 -3.16 -1.31 1.42
C GLY A 161 -3.62 -1.58 2.86
N ALA A 162 -3.42 -0.60 3.74
CA ALA A 162 -3.86 -0.68 5.14
C ALA A 162 -5.40 -0.62 5.26
N ALA A 163 -6.06 0.26 4.50
CA ALA A 163 -7.52 0.31 4.42
C ALA A 163 -8.10 -1.02 3.92
N GLY A 164 -7.45 -1.63 2.92
CA GLY A 164 -7.83 -2.94 2.38
C GLY A 164 -7.69 -4.05 3.42
N LEU A 165 -6.59 -4.08 4.18
CA LEU A 165 -6.40 -5.01 5.30
C LEU A 165 -7.46 -4.80 6.38
N ALA A 166 -7.84 -3.54 6.65
CA ALA A 166 -8.91 -3.25 7.59
C ALA A 166 -10.27 -3.78 7.13
N ARG A 167 -10.59 -3.64 5.84
CA ARG A 167 -11.81 -4.24 5.27
C ARG A 167 -11.77 -5.78 5.24
N LEU A 168 -10.58 -6.36 5.04
CA LEU A 168 -10.35 -7.80 5.12
C LEU A 168 -10.64 -8.32 6.54
N HIS A 169 -10.14 -7.61 7.56
CA HIS A 169 -10.44 -7.86 8.97
C HIS A 169 -11.94 -7.79 9.24
N ASP A 170 -12.58 -6.67 8.89
CA ASP A 170 -14.01 -6.45 9.19
C ASP A 170 -14.90 -7.52 8.54
N TYR A 171 -14.58 -7.90 7.31
CA TYR A 171 -15.31 -8.94 6.56
C TYR A 171 -15.19 -10.31 7.23
N LEU A 172 -13.97 -10.72 7.59
CA LEU A 172 -13.71 -12.05 8.15
C LEU A 172 -14.16 -12.18 9.61
N LEU A 173 -14.32 -11.07 10.35
CA LEU A 173 -15.04 -11.10 11.63
C LEU A 173 -16.53 -11.44 11.45
N ALA A 174 -17.15 -10.95 10.39
CA ALA A 174 -18.55 -11.25 10.07
C ALA A 174 -18.74 -12.64 9.42
N HIS A 175 -17.68 -13.17 8.81
CA HIS A 175 -17.67 -14.44 8.08
C HIS A 175 -16.47 -15.30 8.52
N PRO A 176 -16.50 -15.85 9.75
CA PRO A 176 -15.33 -16.46 10.39
C PRO A 176 -14.89 -17.78 9.74
N ASP A 177 -15.70 -18.42 8.91
CA ASP A 177 -15.41 -19.67 8.21
C ASP A 177 -14.90 -19.46 6.77
N GLN A 178 -14.74 -18.21 6.34
CA GLN A 178 -14.49 -17.86 4.94
C GLN A 178 -13.03 -17.50 4.62
N VAL A 179 -12.73 -17.49 3.32
CA VAL A 179 -11.47 -17.00 2.75
C VAL A 179 -11.71 -15.69 2.02
N ALA A 180 -10.95 -14.67 2.37
CA ALA A 180 -11.01 -13.38 1.69
C ALA A 180 -9.63 -12.98 1.14
N VAL A 181 -9.66 -12.22 0.04
CA VAL A 181 -8.46 -11.71 -0.61
C VAL A 181 -8.48 -10.19 -0.66
N LEU A 182 -7.34 -9.56 -0.36
CA LEU A 182 -7.06 -8.18 -0.74
C LEU A 182 -6.17 -8.18 -1.98
N LEU A 183 -6.61 -7.53 -3.06
CA LEU A 183 -5.86 -7.32 -4.29
C LEU A 183 -5.54 -5.84 -4.48
N ALA A 184 -4.26 -5.47 -4.41
CA ALA A 184 -3.78 -4.13 -4.71
C ALA A 184 -3.02 -4.12 -6.04
N VAL A 185 -3.32 -3.16 -6.93
CA VAL A 185 -2.58 -2.99 -8.19
C VAL A 185 -2.34 -1.52 -8.44
N GLU A 186 -1.08 -1.13 -8.61
CA GLU A 186 -0.69 0.27 -8.76
C GLU A 186 0.36 0.44 -9.86
N LEU A 187 0.03 1.21 -10.90
CA LEU A 187 0.90 1.48 -12.05
C LEU A 187 1.21 2.98 -12.12
N CYS A 188 1.82 3.49 -11.05
CA CYS A 188 2.05 4.91 -10.83
C CYS A 188 2.89 5.58 -11.92
N THR A 189 3.80 4.85 -12.57
CA THR A 189 4.66 5.41 -13.61
C THR A 189 3.89 5.87 -14.84
N LEU A 190 2.72 5.27 -15.10
CA LEU A 190 1.82 5.68 -16.19
C LEU A 190 1.19 7.05 -15.94
N ALA A 191 1.13 7.53 -14.68
CA ALA A 191 0.54 8.82 -14.33
C ALA A 191 1.48 10.02 -14.53
N HIS A 192 2.68 9.82 -15.09
CA HIS A 192 3.62 10.92 -15.32
C HIS A 192 3.08 11.96 -16.30
N GLN A 193 2.97 13.22 -15.84
CA GLN A 193 2.47 14.32 -16.66
C GLN A 193 3.60 15.20 -17.18
N ARG A 194 3.86 15.14 -18.48
CA ARG A 194 4.97 15.87 -19.11
C ARG A 194 4.87 17.40 -18.96
N LYS A 195 3.67 17.94 -19.18
CA LYS A 195 3.43 19.40 -19.15
C LYS A 195 3.30 19.97 -17.74
N ASP A 196 3.23 19.13 -16.72
CA ASP A 196 3.19 19.57 -15.32
C ASP A 196 4.61 19.78 -14.78
N GLY A 197 5.03 21.05 -14.72
CA GLY A 197 6.33 21.44 -14.15
C GLY A 197 6.33 21.57 -12.62
N SER A 198 5.26 21.17 -11.93
CA SER A 198 5.16 21.30 -10.47
C SER A 198 6.21 20.44 -9.75
N VAL A 199 6.65 20.91 -8.57
CA VAL A 199 7.52 20.13 -7.69
C VAL A 199 6.86 18.80 -7.30
N ALA A 200 5.53 18.78 -7.14
CA ALA A 200 4.75 17.59 -6.86
C ALA A 200 4.95 16.52 -7.94
N ASN A 201 4.78 16.87 -9.23
CA ASN A 201 4.97 15.94 -10.34
C ASN A 201 6.43 15.45 -10.48
N ILE A 202 7.40 16.34 -10.25
CA ILE A 202 8.82 15.97 -10.30
C ILE A 202 9.17 14.98 -9.17
N VAL A 203 8.73 15.29 -7.94
CA VAL A 203 8.93 14.40 -6.79
C VAL A 203 8.22 13.07 -7.02
N ALA A 204 6.98 13.07 -7.48
CA ALA A 204 6.24 11.86 -7.80
C ALA A 204 6.97 11.00 -8.87
N GLY A 205 7.38 11.60 -9.98
CA GLY A 205 8.13 10.92 -11.05
C GLY A 205 9.46 10.33 -10.59
N SER A 206 10.01 10.82 -9.48
CA SER A 206 11.22 10.25 -8.88
C SER A 206 10.97 9.16 -7.83
N LEU A 207 9.79 9.10 -7.23
CA LEU A 207 9.52 8.19 -6.13
C LEU A 207 8.74 6.97 -6.59
N PHE A 208 7.71 7.16 -7.41
CA PHE A 208 6.74 6.12 -7.63
C PHE A 208 7.18 5.06 -8.63
N GLY A 209 6.86 3.80 -8.33
CA GLY A 209 7.06 2.63 -9.18
C GLY A 209 5.76 1.84 -9.35
N ASP A 210 5.84 0.73 -10.07
CA ASP A 210 4.68 -0.09 -10.41
C ASP A 210 4.73 -1.48 -9.78
N GLY A 211 3.58 -2.00 -9.38
CA GLY A 211 3.46 -3.35 -8.85
C GLY A 211 2.03 -3.76 -8.52
N ALA A 212 1.89 -5.03 -8.13
CA ALA A 212 0.67 -5.60 -7.57
C ALA A 212 1.01 -6.45 -6.34
N ALA A 213 0.05 -6.57 -5.43
CA ALA A 213 0.11 -7.51 -4.32
C ALA A 213 -1.26 -8.14 -4.08
N ALA A 214 -1.27 -9.41 -3.69
CA ALA A 214 -2.45 -10.09 -3.19
C ALA A 214 -2.18 -10.67 -1.80
N VAL A 215 -3.12 -10.47 -0.88
CA VAL A 215 -3.10 -11.02 0.47
C VAL A 215 -4.25 -12.00 0.59
N VAL A 216 -3.98 -13.23 1.01
CA VAL A 216 -4.99 -14.23 1.35
C VAL A 216 -5.11 -14.28 2.87
N ALA A 217 -6.33 -14.14 3.39
CA ALA A 217 -6.60 -14.26 4.81
C ALA A 217 -7.76 -15.21 5.09
N PHE A 218 -7.67 -15.90 6.23
CA PHE A 218 -8.66 -16.85 6.71
C PHE A 218 -9.40 -16.26 7.90
N GLY A 219 -10.71 -16.52 7.95
CA GLY A 219 -11.47 -16.33 9.16
C GLY A 219 -11.06 -17.32 10.25
N VAL A 220 -11.31 -16.97 11.51
CA VAL A 220 -10.84 -17.73 12.68
C VAL A 220 -11.37 -19.18 12.78
N GLN A 221 -12.47 -19.51 12.10
CA GLN A 221 -13.09 -20.83 12.05
C GLN A 221 -12.70 -21.63 10.80
N ARG A 222 -11.93 -21.06 9.87
CA ARG A 222 -11.46 -21.75 8.67
C ARG A 222 -10.27 -22.64 9.02
N ASP A 223 -10.41 -23.94 8.78
CA ASP A 223 -9.33 -24.91 8.94
C ASP A 223 -8.15 -24.59 7.99
N GLY A 224 -6.93 -24.69 8.52
CA GLY A 224 -5.67 -24.43 7.81
C GLY A 224 -4.53 -24.22 8.81
N CYS A 225 -3.27 -24.33 8.37
CA CYS A 225 -2.12 -24.04 9.23
C CYS A 225 -1.75 -22.55 9.06
N PRO A 226 -2.06 -21.67 10.04
CA PRO A 226 -1.77 -20.26 9.89
C PRO A 226 -0.29 -20.01 10.11
N ALA A 227 0.38 -19.46 9.10
CA ALA A 227 1.82 -19.18 9.14
C ALA A 227 2.12 -17.67 9.22
N GLY A 228 1.12 -16.81 9.34
CA GLY A 228 1.27 -15.35 9.34
C GLY A 228 0.46 -14.65 10.43
N PRO A 229 0.58 -13.31 10.50
CA PRO A 229 0.05 -12.54 11.61
C PRO A 229 -1.47 -12.51 11.61
N GLU A 230 -2.02 -12.48 12.82
CA GLU A 230 -3.41 -12.17 13.11
C GLU A 230 -3.69 -10.67 12.91
N LEU A 231 -4.82 -10.35 12.29
CA LEU A 231 -5.41 -9.02 12.25
C LEU A 231 -6.24 -8.82 13.52
N VAL A 232 -5.73 -8.03 14.46
CA VAL A 232 -6.32 -7.90 15.80
C VAL A 232 -7.38 -6.81 15.86
N ASP A 233 -7.08 -5.65 15.28
CA ASP A 233 -7.94 -4.46 15.34
C ASP A 233 -7.51 -3.44 14.28
N THR A 234 -8.40 -2.51 13.94
CA THR A 234 -8.18 -1.51 12.90
C THR A 234 -8.56 -0.12 13.39
N HIS A 235 -7.92 0.91 12.85
CA HIS A 235 -8.25 2.29 13.17
C HIS A 235 -8.07 3.18 11.94
N SER A 236 -9.01 4.12 11.76
CA SER A 236 -8.95 5.13 10.71
C SER A 236 -9.12 6.51 11.33
N LEU A 237 -8.28 7.46 10.88
CA LEU A 237 -8.34 8.87 11.25
C LEU A 237 -8.34 9.71 9.98
N LEU A 238 -9.34 10.58 9.84
CA LEU A 238 -9.41 11.57 8.76
C LEU A 238 -9.12 12.97 9.30
N VAL A 239 -8.23 13.72 8.66
CA VAL A 239 -7.89 15.09 9.09
C VAL A 239 -8.74 16.12 8.32
N PRO A 240 -9.60 16.91 8.99
CA PRO A 240 -10.47 17.87 8.30
C PRO A 240 -9.69 18.95 7.54
N GLY A 241 -10.21 19.38 6.37
CA GLY A 241 -9.66 20.50 5.60
C GLY A 241 -8.33 20.18 4.90
N THR A 242 -8.10 18.92 4.55
CA THR A 242 -6.87 18.43 3.91
C THR A 242 -7.11 17.76 2.56
N GLU A 243 -8.24 18.05 1.91
CA GLU A 243 -8.66 17.46 0.64
C GLU A 243 -7.61 17.62 -0.47
N ASP A 244 -6.93 18.76 -0.51
CA ASP A 244 -5.92 19.10 -1.53
C ASP A 244 -4.47 18.73 -1.14
N VAL A 245 -4.27 18.10 0.03
CA VAL A 245 -2.92 17.78 0.54
C VAL A 245 -2.28 16.63 -0.22
N LEU A 246 -3.05 15.59 -0.51
CA LEU A 246 -2.56 14.36 -1.13
C LEU A 246 -3.69 13.74 -1.94
N GLY A 247 -3.43 13.39 -3.20
CA GLY A 247 -4.45 12.76 -4.04
C GLY A 247 -4.24 13.02 -5.52
N TRP A 248 -5.35 12.97 -6.26
CA TRP A 248 -5.38 13.23 -7.69
C TRP A 248 -6.38 14.32 -8.01
N ASP A 249 -5.95 15.25 -8.84
CA ASP A 249 -6.86 16.01 -9.68
C ASP A 249 -7.05 15.22 -10.99
N ILE A 250 -8.25 14.71 -11.23
CA ILE A 250 -8.56 13.82 -12.35
C ILE A 250 -9.30 14.59 -13.43
N GLY A 251 -8.74 14.65 -14.63
CA GLY A 251 -9.33 15.34 -15.77
C GLY A 251 -9.00 14.68 -17.11
N SER A 252 -9.17 15.43 -18.21
CA SER A 252 -8.80 14.95 -19.56
C SER A 252 -7.30 14.68 -19.70
N HIS A 253 -6.48 15.28 -18.83
CA HIS A 253 -5.05 15.02 -18.69
C HIS A 253 -4.76 13.73 -17.91
N GLY A 254 -5.77 12.98 -17.48
CA GLY A 254 -5.64 11.83 -16.60
C GLY A 254 -5.42 12.24 -15.14
N PHE A 255 -4.53 11.54 -14.46
CA PHE A 255 -4.27 11.66 -13.03
C PHE A 255 -3.16 12.68 -12.75
N ARG A 256 -3.50 13.91 -12.39
CA ARG A 256 -2.52 14.94 -12.00
C ARG A 256 -2.29 14.90 -10.50
N ILE A 257 -1.04 14.72 -10.07
CA ILE A 257 -0.72 14.47 -8.66
C ILE A 257 -0.94 15.73 -7.80
N LEU A 258 -1.63 15.55 -6.68
CA LEU A 258 -1.63 16.49 -5.56
C LEU A 258 -0.67 15.94 -4.50
N LEU A 259 0.38 16.71 -4.19
CA LEU A 259 1.37 16.34 -3.19
C LEU A 259 1.90 17.59 -2.48
N SER A 260 1.24 17.96 -1.40
CA SER A 260 1.60 19.10 -0.57
C SER A 260 2.88 18.82 0.24
N PRO A 261 3.77 19.83 0.42
CA PRO A 261 4.90 19.72 1.32
C PRO A 261 4.51 19.56 2.80
N GLU A 262 3.23 19.72 3.15
CA GLU A 262 2.70 19.57 4.52
C GLU A 262 2.53 18.12 4.97
N VAL A 263 2.59 17.14 4.04
CA VAL A 263 2.43 15.71 4.36
C VAL A 263 3.29 15.24 5.55
N PRO A 264 4.60 15.57 5.63
CA PRO A 264 5.42 15.20 6.80
C PRO A 264 4.93 15.85 8.10
N THR A 265 4.55 17.13 8.09
CA THR A 265 4.06 17.85 9.27
C THR A 265 2.71 17.29 9.76
N LEU A 266 1.81 16.96 8.84
CA LEU A 266 0.54 16.30 9.20
C LEU A 266 0.78 14.90 9.77
N THR A 267 1.76 14.18 9.23
CA THR A 267 2.20 12.89 9.77
C THR A 267 2.69 13.03 11.21
N GLU A 268 3.63 13.95 11.46
CA GLU A 268 4.17 14.24 12.79
C GLU A 268 3.08 14.60 13.80
N LYS A 269 2.10 15.39 13.37
CA LYS A 269 1.03 15.89 14.23
C LYS A 269 -0.02 14.84 14.57
N HIS A 270 -0.42 14.01 13.61
CA HIS A 270 -1.63 13.19 13.73
C HIS A 270 -1.36 11.69 13.91
N LEU A 271 -0.24 11.17 13.40
CA LEU A 271 0.11 9.76 13.53
C LEU A 271 0.25 9.30 14.99
N PRO A 272 0.89 10.05 15.91
CA PRO A 272 1.04 9.59 17.30
C PRO A 272 -0.30 9.37 17.99
N THR A 273 -1.25 10.29 17.79
CA THR A 273 -2.60 10.18 18.37
C THR A 273 -3.34 8.97 17.84
N ALA A 274 -3.29 8.71 16.53
CA ALA A 274 -3.94 7.56 15.92
C ALA A 274 -3.36 6.23 16.45
N VAL A 275 -2.02 6.13 16.51
CA VAL A 275 -1.32 4.94 17.01
C VAL A 275 -1.61 4.71 18.48
N GLN A 276 -1.46 5.75 19.32
CA GLN A 276 -1.77 5.65 20.76
C GLN A 276 -3.23 5.27 21.00
N GLY A 277 -4.16 5.82 20.23
CA GLY A 277 -5.59 5.50 20.33
C GLY A 277 -5.86 4.03 20.06
N LEU A 278 -5.27 3.45 19.01
CA LEU A 278 -5.39 2.03 18.69
C LEU A 278 -4.74 1.15 19.77
N LEU A 279 -3.48 1.41 20.14
CA LEU A 279 -2.73 0.58 21.09
C LEU A 279 -3.34 0.61 22.51
N ALA A 280 -3.87 1.76 22.94
CA ALA A 280 -4.51 1.89 24.26
C ALA A 280 -5.74 0.98 24.43
N ARG A 281 -6.46 0.66 23.34
CA ARG A 281 -7.58 -0.31 23.38
C ARG A 281 -7.15 -1.72 23.78
N HIS A 282 -5.86 -2.03 23.58
CA HIS A 282 -5.24 -3.33 23.85
C HIS A 282 -4.23 -3.28 25.00
N ALA A 283 -4.22 -2.19 25.78
CA ALA A 283 -3.25 -1.96 26.86
C ALA A 283 -1.77 -2.08 26.42
N LEU A 284 -1.49 -1.67 25.18
CA LEU A 284 -0.15 -1.63 24.60
C LEU A 284 0.40 -0.20 24.54
N ALA A 285 1.72 -0.09 24.57
CA ALA A 285 2.47 1.13 24.30
C ALA A 285 3.34 0.98 23.03
N PRO A 286 3.72 2.09 22.36
CA PRO A 286 4.51 2.04 21.12
C PRO A 286 5.84 1.27 21.24
N ASP A 287 6.51 1.33 22.38
CA ASP A 287 7.78 0.62 22.64
C ASP A 287 7.62 -0.91 22.72
N GLN A 288 6.38 -1.41 22.83
CA GLN A 288 6.06 -2.84 22.79
C GLN A 288 5.76 -3.37 21.38
N VAL A 289 5.69 -2.50 20.37
CA VAL A 289 5.49 -2.89 18.98
C VAL A 289 6.82 -3.43 18.42
N ALA A 290 6.85 -4.73 18.15
CA ALA A 290 8.04 -5.43 17.69
C ALA A 290 8.30 -5.29 16.19
N SER A 291 7.26 -4.98 15.39
CA SER A 291 7.38 -4.82 13.94
C SER A 291 6.50 -3.70 13.42
N TRP A 292 7.14 -2.75 12.74
CA TRP A 292 6.51 -1.58 12.16
C TRP A 292 6.46 -1.70 10.64
N ILE A 293 5.27 -1.90 10.09
CA ILE A 293 4.99 -2.01 8.66
C ILE A 293 4.43 -0.69 8.19
N ILE A 294 5.32 0.28 7.93
CA ILE A 294 4.91 1.65 7.64
C ILE A 294 5.07 1.97 6.17
N HIS A 295 4.05 2.57 5.57
CA HIS A 295 4.09 3.06 4.20
C HIS A 295 5.15 4.15 4.05
N GLY A 296 6.05 3.94 3.09
CA GLY A 296 7.09 4.90 2.75
C GLY A 296 6.70 5.86 1.65
N GLY A 297 6.15 7.02 2.03
CA GLY A 297 5.90 8.11 1.07
C GLY A 297 7.19 8.72 0.47
N GLY A 298 8.35 8.42 1.06
CA GLY A 298 9.68 8.92 0.71
C GLY A 298 10.48 9.33 1.96
N PRO A 299 11.75 9.74 1.83
CA PRO A 299 12.64 9.91 2.99
C PRO A 299 12.20 10.96 4.01
N LYS A 300 11.51 12.02 3.58
CA LYS A 300 10.93 12.99 4.53
C LYS A 300 9.84 12.38 5.40
N VAL A 301 9.02 11.48 4.83
CA VAL A 301 7.98 10.76 5.59
C VAL A 301 8.63 9.77 6.56
N PHE A 302 9.74 9.13 6.20
CA PHE A 302 10.49 8.28 7.14
C PHE A 302 10.95 9.05 8.37
N THR A 303 11.55 10.21 8.15
CA THR A 303 12.02 11.08 9.24
C THR A 303 10.85 11.52 10.11
N ALA A 304 9.75 11.97 9.50
CA ALA A 304 8.54 12.38 10.20
C ALA A 304 7.97 11.25 11.05
N VAL A 305 7.81 10.05 10.50
CA VAL A 305 7.34 8.86 11.22
C VAL A 305 8.27 8.50 12.39
N GLN A 306 9.58 8.47 12.13
CA GLN A 306 10.57 8.12 13.15
C GLN A 306 10.53 9.10 14.32
N GLN A 307 10.40 10.40 14.04
CA GLN A 307 10.27 11.44 15.06
C GLN A 307 8.93 11.40 15.78
N ALA A 308 7.84 11.18 15.04
CA ALA A 308 6.48 11.16 15.58
C ALA A 308 6.29 10.01 16.59
N LEU A 309 6.83 8.84 16.27
CA LEU A 309 6.63 7.62 17.05
C LEU A 309 7.80 7.29 17.98
N ASP A 310 8.88 8.08 17.94
CA ASP A 310 10.13 7.86 18.68
C ASP A 310 10.67 6.43 18.54
N VAL A 311 10.56 5.87 17.32
CA VAL A 311 11.00 4.50 17.03
C VAL A 311 12.50 4.48 16.72
N GLN A 312 13.15 3.38 17.10
CA GLN A 312 14.57 3.17 16.84
C GLN A 312 14.86 3.20 15.33
N PRO A 313 16.05 3.66 14.88
CA PRO A 313 16.37 3.75 13.46
C PRO A 313 16.14 2.45 12.67
N GLY A 314 16.42 1.29 13.28
CA GLY A 314 16.22 -0.03 12.67
C GLY A 314 14.75 -0.44 12.48
N ALA A 315 13.79 0.24 13.11
CA ALA A 315 12.37 -0.10 13.01
C ALA A 315 11.80 0.09 11.59
N LEU A 316 12.41 0.99 10.79
CA LEU A 316 11.98 1.28 9.42
C LEU A 316 12.86 0.60 8.36
N GLU A 317 13.69 -0.38 8.73
CA GLU A 317 14.64 -1.01 7.81
C GLU A 317 13.94 -1.68 6.62
N LEU A 318 12.88 -2.46 6.89
CA LEU A 318 12.09 -3.12 5.83
C LEU A 318 11.46 -2.10 4.88
N THR A 319 10.92 -1.01 5.43
CA THR A 319 10.35 0.09 4.65
C THR A 319 11.40 0.76 3.76
N ARG A 320 12.59 1.06 4.30
CA ARG A 320 13.69 1.69 3.54
C ARG A 320 14.17 0.78 2.42
N ARG A 321 14.33 -0.52 2.70
CA ARG A 321 14.70 -1.53 1.70
C ARG A 321 13.67 -1.62 0.57
N SER A 322 12.37 -1.70 0.90
CA SER A 322 11.30 -1.73 -0.11
C SER A 322 11.35 -0.49 -1.01
N VAL A 323 11.51 0.71 -0.43
CA VAL A 323 11.63 1.95 -1.23
C VAL A 323 12.92 2.00 -2.05
N ALA A 324 14.04 1.51 -1.53
CA ALA A 324 15.29 1.43 -2.28
C ALA A 324 15.16 0.52 -3.51
N GLU A 325 14.61 -0.67 -3.33
CA GLU A 325 14.54 -1.70 -4.38
C GLU A 325 13.39 -1.47 -5.38
N ARG A 326 12.30 -0.83 -4.96
CA ARG A 326 11.05 -0.78 -5.73
C ARG A 326 10.46 0.61 -5.90
N GLY A 327 10.92 1.60 -5.13
CA GLY A 327 10.28 2.91 -5.03
C GLY A 327 8.98 2.87 -4.22
N ASN A 328 8.19 3.93 -4.33
CA ASN A 328 6.85 3.99 -3.73
C ASN A 328 5.83 3.32 -4.67
N LEU A 329 5.20 2.24 -4.23
CA LEU A 329 4.21 1.46 -4.98
C LEU A 329 2.77 1.81 -4.59
N SER A 330 2.53 3.01 -4.04
CA SER A 330 1.21 3.42 -3.51
C SER A 330 0.68 2.39 -2.49
N SER A 331 -0.53 1.87 -2.68
CA SER A 331 -1.19 0.91 -1.77
C SER A 331 -0.45 -0.42 -1.67
N VAL A 332 0.34 -0.80 -2.68
CA VAL A 332 1.11 -2.05 -2.70
C VAL A 332 2.29 -2.01 -1.73
N SER A 333 2.84 -0.82 -1.44
CA SER A 333 4.06 -0.66 -0.62
C SER A 333 3.94 -1.33 0.75
N VAL A 334 2.85 -1.10 1.47
CA VAL A 334 2.66 -1.66 2.82
C VAL A 334 2.51 -3.19 2.78
N LEU A 335 1.96 -3.72 1.68
CA LEU A 335 1.78 -5.15 1.50
C LEU A 335 3.10 -5.84 1.12
N ASP A 336 3.96 -5.20 0.33
CA ASP A 336 5.32 -5.65 0.05
C ASP A 336 6.19 -5.67 1.32
N ILE A 337 6.06 -4.65 2.17
CA ILE A 337 6.77 -4.58 3.46
C ILE A 337 6.25 -5.67 4.43
N LEU A 338 4.93 -5.87 4.49
CA LEU A 338 4.33 -6.95 5.30
C LEU A 338 4.80 -8.32 4.81
N HIS A 339 4.84 -8.53 3.50
CA HIS A 339 5.35 -9.77 2.90
C HIS A 339 6.78 -10.05 3.33
N ALA A 340 7.67 -9.06 3.24
CA ALA A 340 9.05 -9.19 3.68
C ALA A 340 9.17 -9.45 5.20
N ALA A 341 8.28 -8.86 6.01
CA ALA A 341 8.23 -9.13 7.44
C ALA A 341 7.79 -10.57 7.76
N MET A 342 6.94 -11.16 6.93
CA MET A 342 6.51 -12.57 7.07
C MET A 342 7.62 -13.58 6.72
N GLU A 343 8.60 -13.20 5.90
CA GLU A 343 9.76 -14.06 5.61
C GLU A 343 10.73 -14.17 6.80
N THR A 344 10.78 -13.13 7.64
CA THR A 344 11.57 -13.09 8.88
C THR A 344 10.69 -12.59 10.03
N PRO A 345 9.74 -13.42 10.51
CA PRO A 345 8.73 -12.98 11.45
C PRO A 345 9.37 -12.61 12.81
N PRO A 346 8.86 -11.57 13.48
CA PRO A 346 9.10 -11.33 14.90
C PRO A 346 8.75 -12.52 15.79
N PRO A 347 9.12 -12.47 17.09
CA PRO A 347 8.71 -13.51 18.04
C PRO A 347 7.19 -13.73 18.06
N ALA A 348 6.79 -14.99 18.26
CA ALA A 348 5.38 -15.35 18.35
C ALA A 348 4.64 -14.54 19.43
N ASN A 349 3.41 -14.14 19.12
CA ASN A 349 2.55 -13.24 19.88
C ASN A 349 3.06 -11.80 20.03
N ALA A 350 4.15 -11.42 19.36
CA ALA A 350 4.62 -10.05 19.44
C ALA A 350 3.63 -9.10 18.73
N PRO A 351 3.39 -7.88 19.26
CA PRO A 351 2.58 -6.89 18.56
C PRO A 351 3.30 -6.37 17.32
N GLY A 352 2.56 -6.25 16.21
CA GLY A 352 2.99 -5.54 15.02
C GLY A 352 2.01 -4.43 14.66
N LEU A 353 2.43 -3.45 13.88
CA LEU A 353 1.54 -2.39 13.42
C LEU A 353 1.76 -2.09 11.94
N VAL A 354 0.68 -2.14 11.17
CA VAL A 354 0.62 -1.57 9.82
C VAL A 354 0.14 -0.13 9.92
N ALA A 355 0.82 0.80 9.25
CA ALA A 355 0.39 2.18 9.15
C ALA A 355 0.58 2.71 7.73
N ALA A 356 -0.44 3.34 7.17
CA ALA A 356 -0.34 4.03 5.90
C ALA A 356 -1.12 5.34 5.90
N MET A 357 -0.63 6.31 5.12
CA MET A 357 -1.27 7.61 4.94
C MET A 357 -1.62 7.83 3.47
N GLY A 358 -2.76 8.46 3.23
CA GLY A 358 -3.35 8.60 1.89
C GLY A 358 -4.25 9.83 1.75
N PRO A 359 -4.96 9.98 0.61
CA PRO A 359 -5.83 11.13 0.33
C PRO A 359 -6.91 11.40 1.38
N GLY A 360 -7.33 12.68 1.45
CA GLY A 360 -8.15 13.24 2.55
C GLY A 360 -7.35 13.54 3.83
N PHE A 361 -6.02 13.54 3.68
CA PHE A 361 -5.04 13.10 4.68
C PHE A 361 -5.64 12.10 5.68
N ALA A 362 -5.82 10.88 5.21
CA ALA A 362 -6.27 9.76 6.02
C ALA A 362 -5.06 9.00 6.59
N ILE A 363 -5.19 8.51 7.83
CA ILE A 363 -4.28 7.56 8.46
C ILE A 363 -5.05 6.26 8.69
N GLU A 364 -4.55 5.16 8.12
CA GLU A 364 -5.14 3.83 8.23
C GLU A 364 -4.16 2.92 8.97
N LEU A 365 -4.63 2.30 10.04
CA LEU A 365 -3.85 1.46 10.94
C LEU A 365 -4.46 0.07 11.08
N VAL A 366 -3.60 -0.94 11.17
CA VAL A 366 -3.97 -2.32 11.50
C VAL A 366 -3.02 -2.85 12.57
N LEU A 367 -3.57 -3.24 13.71
CA LEU A 367 -2.85 -3.93 14.77
C LEU A 367 -2.71 -5.40 14.39
N LEU A 368 -1.48 -5.90 14.50
CA LEU A 368 -1.12 -7.28 14.21
C LEU A 368 -0.67 -8.00 15.47
N ARG A 369 -0.84 -9.32 15.49
CA ARG A 369 -0.18 -10.22 16.43
C ARG A 369 0.51 -11.36 15.65
N TRP A 370 1.82 -11.51 15.81
CA TRP A 370 2.66 -12.44 15.04
C TRP A 370 2.53 -13.90 15.46
#